data_AF-A0A517U2J6-F1
#
_entry.id   AF-A0A517U2J6-F1
#
_cell.length_a   1.000
_cell.length_b   1.000
_cell.length_c   1.000
_cell.angle_alpha   90.00
_cell.angle_beta   90.00
_cell.angle_gamma   90.00
#
_symmetry.space_group_name_H-M   'P 1'
#
loop_
_entity.id
_entity.type
_entity.pdbx_description
1 polymer ?
#
loop_
_entity_poly.entity_id
_entity_poly.type
_entity_poly.pdbx_seq_one_letter_code
_entity_poly.pdbx_strand_id
1 'polypeptide(L)'
;MAVAAVFFWAGQLIHSVVGSVVPTSAIAQLRPGMKAKEVKRLLGQPTSIDEGYWLYEKPMNPGWLGIGFNENGELVGYDHETVLP
;
A
#
# COMPACT_ATOMS: atom_id res chain seq x y z
N MET A 1 36.00 21.03 28.54
CA MET A 1 35.24 19.83 28.92
C MET A 1 33.81 20.24 29.23
N ALA A 2 32.85 19.85 28.41
CA ALA A 2 31.42 19.74 28.74
C ALA A 2 30.70 19.14 27.51
N VAL A 3 30.95 17.84 27.29
CA VAL A 3 30.15 17.00 26.41
C VAL A 3 28.93 16.59 27.23
N ALA A 4 27.81 17.32 27.13
CA ALA A 4 26.54 16.90 27.72
C ALA A 4 25.39 17.80 27.24
N ALA A 5 24.99 17.64 25.99
CA ALA A 5 23.61 17.93 25.56
C ALA A 5 23.20 16.82 24.59
N VAL A 6 23.19 15.62 25.14
CA VAL A 6 22.81 14.37 24.49
C VAL A 6 21.33 14.45 24.10
N PHE A 7 21.07 14.56 22.80
CA PHE A 7 19.99 13.89 22.07
C PHE A 7 18.56 13.96 22.65
N PHE A 8 18.09 15.11 23.11
CA PHE A 8 16.69 15.27 23.57
C PHE A 8 15.69 15.70 22.48
N TRP A 9 15.94 15.33 21.21
CA TRP A 9 15.06 15.66 20.07
C TRP A 9 14.85 14.50 19.09
N ALA A 10 15.02 13.24 19.53
CA ALA A 10 14.73 12.05 18.72
C ALA A 10 13.44 11.32 19.15
N GLY A 11 12.55 12.00 19.86
CA GLY A 11 11.41 11.39 20.55
C GLY A 11 10.04 11.56 19.92
N GLN A 12 9.90 12.22 18.77
CA GLN A 12 8.60 12.43 18.14
C GLN A 12 8.71 12.25 16.63
N LEU A 13 8.48 11.04 16.13
CA LEU A 13 7.92 10.78 14.79
C LEU A 13 7.70 9.28 14.57
N ILE A 14 7.09 8.60 15.54
CA ILE A 14 6.37 7.35 15.24
C ILE A 14 4.88 7.69 15.27
N HIS A 15 4.45 8.52 14.33
CA HIS A 15 3.05 8.49 13.94
C HIS A 15 2.92 7.22 13.12
N SER A 16 2.53 6.14 13.78
CA SER A 16 2.03 4.93 13.13
C SER A 16 1.07 5.36 12.02
N VAL A 17 1.40 5.06 10.77
CA VAL A 17 0.53 5.36 9.63
C VAL A 17 -0.57 4.31 9.62
N VAL A 18 -1.48 4.42 10.59
CA VAL A 18 -2.65 3.57 10.75
C VAL A 18 -3.60 3.87 9.59
N GLY A 19 -3.99 2.84 8.83
CA GLY A 19 -4.92 2.96 7.72
C GLY A 19 -4.58 2.03 6.56
N SER A 20 -5.42 2.02 5.53
CA SER A 20 -5.16 1.23 4.33
C SER A 20 -4.02 1.84 3.50
N VAL A 21 -3.16 1.00 2.92
CA VAL A 21 -2.04 1.44 2.07
C VAL A 21 -2.54 2.25 0.88
N VAL A 22 -3.66 1.83 0.31
CA VAL A 22 -4.39 2.50 -0.76
C VAL A 22 -5.74 2.98 -0.22
N PRO A 23 -6.25 4.17 -0.59
CA PRO A 23 -7.53 4.66 -0.08
C PRO A 23 -8.65 3.63 -0.30
N THR A 24 -9.43 3.34 0.75
CA THR A 24 -10.52 2.35 0.70
C THR A 24 -11.57 2.71 -0.36
N SER A 25 -11.76 3.99 -0.66
CA SER A 25 -12.63 4.46 -1.74
C SER A 25 -12.13 4.05 -3.13
N ALA A 26 -10.82 3.90 -3.33
CA ALA A 26 -10.25 3.43 -4.58
C ALA A 26 -10.35 1.90 -4.68
N ILE A 27 -10.16 1.18 -3.57
CA ILE A 27 -10.36 -0.27 -3.49
C ILE A 27 -11.82 -0.64 -3.80
N ALA A 28 -12.78 0.10 -3.24
CA ALA A 28 -14.21 -0.11 -3.48
C ALA A 28 -14.64 0.09 -4.94
N GLN A 29 -13.82 0.74 -5.77
CA GLN A 29 -14.07 0.92 -7.19
C GLN A 29 -13.57 -0.26 -8.04
N LEU A 30 -12.73 -1.13 -7.50
CA LEU A 30 -12.20 -2.29 -8.20
C LEU A 30 -13.31 -3.28 -8.56
N ARG A 31 -13.27 -3.78 -9.80
CA ARG A 31 -14.23 -4.77 -10.31
C ARG A 31 -13.52 -5.85 -11.11
N PRO A 32 -13.90 -7.13 -10.96
CA PRO A 32 -13.40 -8.19 -11.84
C PRO A 32 -13.56 -7.81 -13.31
N GLY A 33 -12.55 -8.11 -14.13
CA GLY A 33 -12.50 -7.75 -15.55
C GLY A 33 -11.82 -6.41 -15.85
N MET A 34 -11.55 -5.57 -14.85
CA MET A 34 -10.81 -4.30 -15.07
C MET A 34 -9.41 -4.56 -15.64
N LYS A 35 -9.01 -3.79 -16.64
CA LYS A 35 -7.67 -3.93 -17.23
C LYS A 35 -6.62 -3.36 -16.27
N ALA A 36 -5.42 -3.94 -16.27
CA ALA A 36 -4.29 -3.48 -15.47
C ALA A 36 -4.01 -1.96 -15.59
N LYS A 37 -4.19 -1.38 -16.78
CA LYS A 37 -4.04 0.07 -17.01
C LYS A 37 -5.07 0.90 -16.24
N GLU A 38 -6.30 0.44 -16.14
CA GLU A 38 -7.37 1.11 -15.41
C GLU A 38 -7.13 1.00 -13.90
N VAL A 39 -6.76 -0.19 -13.41
CA VAL A 39 -6.38 -0.40 -12.01
C VAL A 39 -5.20 0.50 -11.62
N LYS A 40 -4.17 0.60 -12.47
CA LYS A 40 -3.04 1.52 -12.27
C LYS A 40 -3.46 2.99 -12.20
N ARG A 41 -4.47 3.39 -12.98
CA ARG A 41 -4.99 4.76 -12.95
C ARG A 41 -5.76 5.05 -11.66
N LEU A 42 -6.47 4.06 -11.13
CA LEU A 42 -7.25 4.17 -9.88
C LEU A 42 -6.36 4.18 -8.64
N LEU A 43 -5.42 3.24 -8.56
CA LEU A 43 -4.63 2.99 -7.35
C LEU A 43 -3.24 3.60 -7.39
N GLY A 44 -2.78 4.01 -8.58
CA GLY A 44 -1.42 4.46 -8.82
C GLY A 44 -0.46 3.31 -9.11
N GLN A 45 0.83 3.64 -9.05
CA GLN A 45 1.92 2.72 -9.32
C GLN A 45 2.04 1.69 -8.17
N PRO A 46 2.04 0.38 -8.45
CA PRO A 46 2.32 -0.63 -7.43
C PRO A 46 3.77 -0.55 -6.94
N THR A 47 3.98 -1.00 -5.71
CA THR A 47 5.29 -1.08 -5.06
C THR A 47 6.13 -2.18 -5.70
N SER A 48 5.53 -3.33 -5.98
CA SER A 48 6.16 -4.41 -6.74
C SER A 48 5.18 -5.10 -7.70
N ILE A 49 5.74 -5.73 -8.73
CA ILE A 49 5.00 -6.49 -9.75
C ILE A 49 5.71 -7.83 -9.90
N ASP A 50 4.97 -8.92 -9.75
CA ASP A 50 5.47 -10.28 -9.88
C ASP A 50 4.45 -11.18 -10.60
N GLU A 51 4.82 -11.77 -11.73
CA GLU A 51 4.00 -12.75 -12.49
C GLU A 51 2.48 -12.49 -12.57
N GLY A 52 2.05 -11.25 -12.84
CA GLY A 52 0.63 -10.90 -12.92
C GLY A 52 -0.04 -10.61 -11.58
N TYR A 53 0.74 -10.51 -10.52
CA TYR A 53 0.36 -10.03 -9.20
C TYR A 53 1.02 -8.69 -8.90
N TRP A 54 0.22 -7.72 -8.45
CA TRP A 54 0.69 -6.39 -8.06
C TRP A 54 0.54 -6.22 -6.56
N LEU A 55 1.57 -5.67 -5.93
CA LEU A 55 1.60 -5.45 -4.49
C LEU A 55 1.78 -3.97 -4.18
N TYR A 56 0.96 -3.48 -3.27
CA TYR A 56 0.96 -2.11 -2.77
C TYR A 56 1.28 -2.16 -1.27
N GLU A 57 2.43 -1.60 -0.91
CA GLU A 57 2.95 -1.53 0.45
C GLU A 57 3.59 -0.16 0.72
N LYS A 58 3.64 0.26 1.99
CA LYS A 58 4.30 1.50 2.41
C LYS A 58 5.22 1.24 3.62
N PRO A 59 6.46 1.77 3.64
CA PRO A 59 7.45 1.47 4.69
C PRO A 59 7.03 1.78 6.14
N MET A 60 6.00 2.61 6.33
CA MET A 60 5.51 3.02 7.67
C MET A 60 4.04 2.62 7.90
N ASN A 61 3.46 1.83 7.00
CA ASN A 61 2.11 1.28 7.12
C ASN A 61 2.22 -0.25 7.05
N PRO A 62 1.89 -0.97 8.14
CA PRO A 62 1.99 -2.42 8.19
C PRO A 62 0.96 -3.17 7.32
N GLY A 63 -0.06 -2.49 6.79
CA GLY A 63 -1.01 -3.10 5.85
C GLY A 63 -0.40 -3.31 4.46
N TRP A 64 -1.15 -4.00 3.59
CA TRP A 64 -0.79 -4.24 2.20
C TRP A 64 -2.05 -4.44 1.35
N LEU A 65 -1.93 -4.24 0.04
CA LEU A 65 -2.97 -4.57 -0.94
C LEU A 65 -2.33 -5.36 -2.09
N GLY A 66 -2.82 -6.57 -2.29
CA GLY A 66 -2.43 -7.48 -3.35
C GLY A 66 -3.49 -7.57 -4.44
N ILE A 67 -3.09 -7.57 -5.70
CA ILE A 67 -3.99 -7.56 -6.85
C ILE A 67 -3.56 -8.61 -7.86
N GLY A 68 -4.44 -9.56 -8.15
CA GLY A 68 -4.19 -10.59 -9.15
C GLY A 68 -4.80 -10.25 -10.51
N PHE A 69 -4.03 -10.47 -11.58
CA PHE A 69 -4.47 -10.39 -12.95
C PHE A 69 -4.40 -11.78 -13.61
N ASN A 70 -5.33 -12.06 -14.53
CA ASN A 70 -5.24 -13.24 -15.39
C ASN A 70 -4.31 -13.02 -16.58
N GLU A 71 -4.12 -14.05 -17.40
CA GLU A 71 -3.31 -14.02 -18.63
C GLU A 71 -3.79 -12.98 -19.66
N ASN A 72 -5.07 -12.59 -19.60
CA ASN A 72 -5.65 -11.54 -20.45
C ASN A 72 -5.43 -10.11 -19.90
N GLY A 73 -4.69 -9.98 -18.79
CA GLY A 73 -4.39 -8.72 -18.12
C GLY A 73 -5.59 -8.10 -17.41
N GLU A 74 -6.56 -8.92 -17.02
CA GLU A 74 -7.79 -8.52 -16.34
C GLU A 74 -7.73 -8.87 -14.87
N LEU A 75 -8.22 -7.95 -14.04
CA LEU A 75 -8.37 -8.11 -12.61
C LEU A 75 -9.27 -9.31 -12.32
N VAL A 76 -8.75 -10.30 -11.60
CA VAL A 76 -9.54 -11.45 -11.13
C VAL A 76 -9.98 -11.29 -9.68
N GLY A 77 -9.16 -10.62 -8.87
CA GLY A 77 -9.42 -10.42 -7.46
C GLY A 77 -8.31 -9.62 -6.79
N TYR A 78 -8.57 -9.24 -5.55
CA TYR A 78 -7.62 -8.56 -4.70
C TYR A 78 -7.78 -9.06 -3.27
N ASP A 79 -6.70 -8.96 -2.49
CA ASP A 79 -6.68 -9.20 -1.06
C ASP A 79 -5.99 -8.03 -0.37
N HIS A 80 -6.39 -7.70 0.85
CA HIS A 80 -5.79 -6.61 1.57
C HIS A 80 -5.77 -6.83 3.07
N GLU A 81 -4.71 -6.33 3.70
CA GLU A 81 -4.63 -6.21 5.14
C GLU A 81 -4.73 -4.74 5.52
N THR A 82 -5.72 -4.42 6.35
CA THR A 82 -5.85 -3.11 6.98
C THR A 82 -5.57 -3.25 8.46
N VAL A 83 -4.58 -2.51 8.95
CA VAL A 83 -4.33 -2.45 10.39
C VAL A 83 -5.27 -1.41 11.00
N LEU A 84 -6.25 -1.91 11.76
CA LEU A 84 -7.18 -1.10 12.53
C LEU A 84 -6.46 -0.56 13.80
N PRO A 85 -6.82 0.64 14.28
CA PRO A 85 -6.30 1.19 15.53
C PRO A 85 -6.66 0.33 16.75
#